data_AF-A0A962HKL6-F1
#
_entry.id   AF-A0A962HKL6-F1
#
_cell.length_a   1.000
_cell.length_b   1.000
_cell.length_c   1.000
_cell.angle_alpha   90.00
_cell.angle_beta   90.00
_cell.angle_gamma   90.00
#
_symmetry.space_group_name_H-M   'P 1'
#
loop_
_entity.id
_entity.type
_entity.pdbx_description
1 polymer ?
#
loop_
_entity_poly.entity_id
_entity_poly.type
_entity_poly.pdbx_seq_one_letter_code
_entity_poly.pdbx_strand_id
1 'polypeptide(L)'
;MSHIQRTVALTFVTLLLAACTPRPVTNSEPVTSTPATRPPVTESKTTTAATTAMAARTEAECTAAGGQWGYISRGAKGCNEQYADGGKTCTSNEQCESQACLATNPMKTTEGKCAGNTFAKTNSCLGRIVSGKRVPFPCP
;
A
#
# COMPACT_ATOMS: atom_id res chain seq x y z
N MET A 1 -1.31 56.48 0.21
CA MET A 1 -2.17 57.00 1.30
C MET A 1 -2.86 55.77 1.89
N SER A 2 -2.23 55.11 2.88
CA SER A 2 -2.61 55.14 4.33
C SER A 2 -3.95 54.41 4.56
N HIS A 3 -4.07 53.30 5.29
CA HIS A 3 -3.75 52.97 6.70
C HIS A 3 -3.56 51.43 6.85
N ILE A 4 -2.56 50.84 7.53
CA ILE A 4 -2.24 50.75 8.98
C ILE A 4 -3.41 50.26 9.86
N GLN A 5 -3.33 49.02 10.36
CA GLN A 5 -3.61 48.53 11.75
C GLN A 5 -3.60 46.99 11.75
N ARG A 6 -3.22 46.21 12.76
CA ARG A 6 -2.34 46.33 13.94
C ARG A 6 -2.20 44.89 14.51
N THR A 7 -0.98 44.55 14.86
CA THR A 7 -0.46 43.48 15.72
C THR A 7 -1.40 42.93 16.82
N VAL A 8 -1.47 41.60 16.99
CA VAL A 8 -1.50 40.93 18.32
C VAL A 8 -0.62 39.68 18.26
N ALA A 9 0.30 39.63 19.21
CA ALA A 9 1.30 38.59 19.44
C ALA A 9 0.80 37.51 20.43
N LEU A 10 1.72 36.62 20.81
CA LEU A 10 1.72 35.61 21.87
C LEU A 10 1.39 34.18 21.41
N THR A 11 2.40 33.33 21.14
CA THR A 11 3.19 32.50 22.08
C THR A 11 2.37 31.48 22.86
N PHE A 12 2.42 30.21 22.43
CA PHE A 12 2.35 29.06 23.33
C PHE A 12 3.54 28.13 23.05
N VAL A 13 4.58 28.34 23.86
CA VAL A 13 5.64 27.38 24.14
C VAL A 13 5.09 26.37 25.13
N THR A 14 5.19 25.07 24.85
CA THR A 14 5.65 24.09 25.85
C THR A 14 6.06 22.76 25.21
N LEU A 15 7.37 22.52 25.35
CA LEU A 15 8.09 21.25 25.28
C LEU A 15 7.41 20.14 26.09
N LEU A 16 7.27 18.95 25.51
CA LEU A 16 7.19 17.69 26.26
C LEU A 16 8.14 16.68 25.60
N LEU A 17 9.38 16.63 26.11
CA LEU A 17 10.31 15.53 25.86
C LEU A 17 9.82 14.31 26.65
N ALA A 18 9.20 13.35 25.97
CA ALA A 18 9.06 11.99 26.48
C ALA A 18 10.24 11.15 25.97
N ALA A 19 11.32 11.08 26.76
CA ALA A 19 12.40 10.13 26.55
C ALA A 19 11.92 8.73 26.97
N CYS A 20 11.44 7.93 26.02
CA CYS A 20 11.26 6.49 26.24
C CYS A 20 12.59 5.78 26.02
N THR A 21 13.21 5.36 27.11
CA THR A 21 14.39 4.50 27.11
C THR A 21 14.09 3.12 26.51
N PRO A 22 15.04 2.50 25.80
CA PRO A 22 14.88 1.15 25.25
C PRO A 22 14.82 0.10 26.37
N ARG A 23 13.82 -0.77 26.32
CA ARG A 23 13.71 -1.95 27.19
C ARG A 23 14.62 -3.07 26.66
N PRO A 24 15.52 -3.65 27.48
CA PRO A 24 16.16 -4.91 27.17
C PRO A 24 15.15 -6.05 27.40
N VAL A 25 14.71 -6.70 26.32
CA VAL A 25 13.96 -7.97 26.42
C VAL A 25 14.97 -9.12 26.35
N THR A 26 15.34 -9.57 27.54
CA THR A 26 16.08 -10.81 27.79
C THR A 26 15.12 -11.99 27.80
N ASN A 27 15.60 -13.08 27.19
CA ASN A 27 15.19 -14.47 27.30
C ASN A 27 14.10 -15.05 26.38
N SER A 28 14.64 -15.86 25.46
CA SER A 28 14.14 -17.11 24.93
C SER A 28 13.42 -18.00 25.96
N GLU A 29 12.24 -18.49 25.59
CA GLU A 29 11.66 -19.72 26.12
C GLU A 29 11.47 -20.73 24.97
N PRO A 30 11.78 -22.02 25.17
CA PRO A 30 11.54 -23.07 24.20
C PRO A 30 10.06 -23.48 24.24
N VAL A 31 9.32 -23.24 23.16
CA VAL A 31 7.95 -23.76 23.04
C VAL A 31 7.97 -25.23 22.66
N THR A 32 7.65 -26.05 23.65
CA THR A 32 7.28 -27.46 23.54
C THR A 32 6.09 -27.63 22.59
N SER A 33 6.32 -28.34 21.48
CA SER A 33 5.30 -28.73 20.52
C SER A 33 4.31 -29.73 21.14
N THR A 34 3.05 -29.34 21.27
CA THR A 34 1.93 -30.26 21.53
C THR A 34 1.29 -30.66 20.19
N PRO A 35 1.10 -31.96 19.91
CA PRO A 35 0.34 -32.40 18.74
C PRO A 35 -1.17 -32.22 19.00
N ALA A 36 -1.82 -31.40 18.18
CA ALA A 36 -3.27 -31.22 18.21
C ALA A 36 -3.98 -32.34 17.45
N THR A 37 -4.82 -33.08 18.17
CA THR A 37 -5.80 -34.04 17.66
C THR A 37 -6.78 -33.36 16.70
N ARG A 38 -6.85 -33.89 15.47
CA ARG A 38 -7.68 -33.38 14.36
C ARG A 38 -9.12 -33.91 14.49
N PRO A 39 -10.16 -33.05 14.59
CA PRO A 39 -11.53 -33.50 14.41
C PRO A 39 -11.82 -33.80 12.91
N PRO A 40 -12.78 -34.70 12.63
CA PRO A 40 -13.13 -35.11 11.27
C PRO A 40 -13.75 -33.97 10.47
N VAL A 41 -13.23 -33.79 9.25
CA VAL A 41 -13.71 -32.85 8.24
C VAL A 41 -15.12 -33.25 7.78
N THR A 42 -16.10 -32.39 8.04
CA THR A 42 -17.38 -32.42 7.35
C THR A 42 -17.23 -31.70 6.02
N GLU A 43 -17.45 -32.46 4.96
CA GLU A 43 -17.51 -32.08 3.56
C GLU A 43 -18.50 -30.92 3.33
N SER A 44 -17.98 -29.76 2.92
CA SER A 44 -18.76 -28.69 2.30
C SER A 44 -18.34 -28.52 0.85
N LYS A 45 -19.10 -29.22 0.02
CA LYS A 45 -19.46 -28.92 -1.36
C LYS A 45 -19.45 -27.42 -1.67
N THR A 46 -18.52 -26.96 -2.50
CA THR A 46 -18.74 -26.17 -3.74
C THR A 46 -17.37 -25.79 -4.30
N THR A 47 -16.89 -26.63 -5.22
CA THR A 47 -15.82 -26.28 -6.14
C THR A 47 -16.43 -25.43 -7.25
N THR A 48 -16.33 -24.10 -7.11
CA THR A 48 -16.43 -23.17 -8.23
C THR A 48 -15.02 -22.66 -8.49
N ALA A 49 -14.56 -22.89 -9.72
CA ALA A 49 -13.21 -22.65 -10.18
C ALA A 49 -12.67 -21.26 -9.79
N ALA A 50 -11.52 -21.26 -9.14
CA ALA A 50 -10.65 -20.10 -8.96
C ALA A 50 -10.21 -19.59 -10.34
N THR A 51 -11.01 -18.73 -10.94
CA THR A 51 -10.49 -17.67 -11.81
C THR A 51 -10.10 -16.55 -10.86
N THR A 52 -8.82 -16.46 -10.53
CA THR A 52 -8.23 -15.30 -9.83
C THR A 52 -8.24 -14.09 -10.77
N ALA A 53 -9.42 -13.67 -11.21
CA ALA A 53 -9.66 -12.28 -11.47
C ALA A 53 -9.65 -11.60 -10.10
N MET A 54 -8.95 -10.49 -9.95
CA MET A 54 -9.26 -9.51 -8.91
C MET A 54 -10.78 -9.45 -8.83
N ALA A 55 -11.38 -9.88 -7.71
CA ALA A 55 -12.82 -9.89 -7.56
C ALA A 55 -13.31 -8.50 -8.01
N ALA A 56 -14.03 -8.46 -9.13
CA ALA A 56 -14.37 -7.22 -9.77
C ALA A 56 -15.31 -6.49 -8.80
N ARG A 57 -14.73 -5.58 -8.01
CA ARG A 57 -15.52 -4.70 -7.14
C ARG A 57 -16.53 -4.00 -8.01
N THR A 58 -17.78 -3.95 -7.56
CA THR A 58 -18.82 -3.18 -8.22
C THR A 58 -18.52 -1.68 -8.10
N GLU A 59 -19.16 -0.88 -8.95
CA GLU A 59 -19.07 0.58 -8.88
C GLU A 59 -19.52 1.14 -7.51
N ALA A 60 -20.59 0.56 -6.95
CA ALA A 60 -21.09 0.95 -5.63
C ALA A 60 -20.09 0.63 -4.52
N GLU A 61 -19.47 -0.56 -4.53
CA GLU A 61 -18.43 -0.92 -3.55
C GLU A 61 -17.19 -0.03 -3.68
N CYS A 62 -16.82 0.31 -4.92
CA CYS A 62 -15.69 1.19 -5.18
C CYS A 62 -15.91 2.58 -4.57
N THR A 63 -17.07 3.18 -4.86
CA THR A 63 -17.42 4.52 -4.38
C THR A 63 -17.64 4.55 -2.87
N ALA A 64 -18.25 3.51 -2.29
CA ALA A 64 -18.40 3.36 -0.84
C ALA A 64 -17.05 3.24 -0.11
N ALA A 65 -16.05 2.64 -0.74
CA ALA A 65 -14.68 2.58 -0.23
C ALA A 65 -13.87 3.87 -0.47
N GLY A 66 -14.48 4.92 -1.04
CA GLY A 66 -13.81 6.18 -1.35
C GLY A 66 -12.96 6.16 -2.63
N GLY A 67 -13.08 5.10 -3.44
CA GLY A 67 -12.44 5.01 -4.75
C GLY A 67 -13.22 5.72 -5.85
N GLN A 68 -12.61 5.85 -7.03
CA GLN A 68 -13.25 6.42 -8.21
C GLN A 68 -13.50 5.34 -9.26
N TRP A 69 -14.75 5.17 -9.69
CA TRP A 69 -15.06 4.26 -10.78
C TRP A 69 -14.76 4.90 -12.13
N GLY A 70 -13.96 4.25 -12.95
CA GLY A 70 -13.56 4.81 -14.24
C GLY A 70 -12.69 3.86 -15.05
N TYR A 71 -12.17 4.35 -16.17
CA TYR A 71 -11.25 3.57 -17.00
C TYR A 71 -9.89 3.46 -16.31
N ILE A 72 -9.49 2.23 -15.97
CA ILE A 72 -8.21 1.92 -15.34
C ILE A 72 -7.15 1.45 -16.34
N SER A 73 -7.57 1.12 -17.56
CA SER A 73 -6.71 0.79 -18.71
C SER A 73 -7.45 1.08 -20.02
N ARG A 74 -6.82 0.81 -21.17
CA ARG A 74 -7.49 0.83 -22.47
C ARG A 74 -8.54 -0.28 -22.53
N GLY A 75 -9.80 0.08 -22.29
CA GLY A 75 -10.96 -0.80 -22.48
C GLY A 75 -11.51 -1.45 -21.21
N ALA A 76 -10.85 -1.31 -20.05
CA ALA A 76 -11.39 -1.81 -18.78
C ALA A 76 -11.79 -0.66 -17.84
N LYS A 77 -13.04 -0.72 -17.35
CA LYS A 77 -13.47 0.07 -16.20
C LYS A 77 -13.20 -0.72 -14.92
N GLY A 78 -12.87 -0.01 -13.85
CA GLY A 78 -12.66 -0.58 -12.53
C GLY A 78 -12.51 0.49 -11.46
N CYS A 79 -12.21 0.04 -10.25
CA CYS A 79 -12.02 0.93 -9.12
C CYS A 79 -10.61 1.53 -9.10
N ASN A 80 -10.52 2.85 -9.21
CA ASN A 80 -9.30 3.60 -8.95
C ASN A 80 -9.23 3.93 -7.46
N GLU A 81 -8.63 3.02 -6.70
CA GLU A 81 -8.40 3.15 -5.25
C GLU A 81 -7.19 4.04 -5.03
N GLN A 82 -7.27 4.91 -4.02
CA GLN A 82 -6.12 5.72 -3.58
C GLN A 82 -5.38 4.95 -2.48
N TYR A 83 -4.04 5.00 -2.52
CA TYR A 83 -3.18 4.41 -1.51
C TYR A 83 -2.52 5.53 -0.69
N ALA A 84 -2.52 5.40 0.63
CA ALA A 84 -2.09 6.50 1.51
C ALA A 84 -0.58 6.73 1.44
N ASP A 85 0.18 5.71 1.08
CA ASP A 85 1.62 5.71 0.93
C ASP A 85 2.12 6.09 -0.48
N GLY A 86 1.22 6.54 -1.35
CA GLY A 86 1.54 6.98 -2.70
C GLY A 86 2.73 7.94 -2.77
N GLY A 87 3.72 7.63 -3.61
CA GLY A 87 4.92 8.45 -3.76
C GLY A 87 5.99 8.26 -2.69
N LYS A 88 5.78 7.41 -1.67
CA LYS A 88 6.84 7.00 -0.74
C LYS A 88 7.93 6.23 -1.48
N THR A 89 9.20 6.46 -1.12
CA THR A 89 10.32 5.67 -1.66
C THR A 89 10.23 4.22 -1.19
N CYS A 90 10.51 3.28 -2.09
CA CYS A 90 10.49 1.85 -1.81
C CYS A 90 11.62 1.14 -2.56
N THR A 91 12.07 0.00 -2.02
CA THR A 91 13.03 -0.91 -2.67
C THR A 91 12.42 -2.26 -3.02
N SER A 92 11.17 -2.50 -2.60
CA SER A 92 10.41 -3.69 -2.95
C SER A 92 8.92 -3.42 -2.86
N ASN A 93 8.11 -4.22 -3.54
CA ASN A 93 6.67 -4.04 -3.61
C ASN A 93 5.95 -4.23 -2.26
N GLU A 94 6.48 -5.06 -1.37
CA GLU A 94 5.87 -5.36 -0.05
C GLU A 94 5.90 -4.15 0.90
N GLN A 95 6.72 -3.15 0.59
CA GLN A 95 6.80 -1.90 1.37
C GLN A 95 5.65 -0.94 1.05
N CYS A 96 4.85 -1.25 0.03
CA CYS A 96 3.77 -0.39 -0.44
C CYS A 96 2.39 -1.01 -0.16
N GLU A 97 1.41 -0.22 0.27
CA GLU A 97 0.01 -0.63 0.43
C GLU A 97 -0.57 -1.11 -0.90
N SER A 98 -0.22 -0.42 -1.99
CA SER A 98 -0.55 -0.81 -3.36
C SER A 98 0.06 -2.15 -3.80
N GLN A 99 0.96 -2.72 -3.00
CA GLN A 99 1.84 -3.82 -3.35
C GLN A 99 2.61 -3.54 -4.65
N ALA A 100 2.93 -2.29 -4.96
CA ALA A 100 3.59 -1.92 -6.20
C ALA A 100 4.60 -0.80 -5.96
N CYS A 101 5.88 -1.17 -5.97
CA CYS A 101 6.99 -0.22 -6.03
C CYS A 101 7.32 0.07 -7.50
N LEU A 102 6.94 1.24 -8.00
CA LEU A 102 7.07 1.61 -9.42
C LEU A 102 8.43 2.23 -9.68
N ALA A 103 9.11 1.81 -10.76
CA ALA A 103 10.34 2.46 -11.17
C ALA A 103 10.04 3.87 -11.72
N THR A 104 10.90 4.84 -11.41
CA THR A 104 10.71 6.26 -11.80
C THR A 104 11.56 6.68 -12.99
N ASN A 105 12.54 5.87 -13.38
CA ASN A 105 13.39 6.12 -14.54
C ASN A 105 13.59 4.81 -15.32
N PRO A 106 13.90 4.86 -16.63
CA PRO A 106 14.10 3.67 -17.47
C PRO A 106 15.43 2.92 -17.21
N MET A 107 16.33 3.48 -16.42
CA MET A 107 17.65 2.92 -16.17
C MET A 107 17.62 1.84 -15.06
N LYS A 108 18.78 1.25 -14.79
CA LYS A 108 18.96 0.35 -13.64
C LYS A 108 18.84 1.18 -12.35
N THR A 109 17.64 1.22 -11.79
CA THR A 109 17.37 1.79 -10.47
C THR A 109 17.13 0.67 -9.46
N THR A 110 17.59 0.88 -8.23
CA THR A 110 17.37 0.01 -7.08
C THR A 110 16.21 0.47 -6.20
N GLU A 111 15.70 1.67 -6.48
CA GLU A 111 14.61 2.31 -5.75
C GLU A 111 13.51 2.76 -6.70
N GLY A 112 12.31 2.83 -6.16
CA GLY A 112 11.11 3.27 -6.85
C GLY A 112 10.21 4.08 -5.92
N LYS A 113 8.96 4.22 -6.34
CA LYS A 113 7.91 4.94 -5.61
C LYS A 113 6.65 4.09 -5.51
N CYS A 114 6.03 4.07 -4.34
CA CYS A 114 4.76 3.38 -4.16
C CYS A 114 3.69 4.00 -5.09
N ALA A 115 2.92 3.15 -5.76
CA ALA A 115 1.84 3.61 -6.62
C ALA A 115 0.82 4.41 -5.79
N GLY A 116 0.42 5.61 -6.25
CA GLY A 116 -0.56 6.42 -5.54
C GLY A 116 -2.00 5.95 -5.71
N ASN A 117 -2.29 5.22 -6.79
CA ASN A 117 -3.60 4.65 -7.03
C ASN A 117 -3.56 3.45 -7.97
N THR A 118 -4.69 2.74 -8.09
CA THR A 118 -4.83 1.57 -8.98
C THR A 118 -4.45 1.91 -10.42
N PHE A 119 -4.82 3.09 -10.93
CA PHE A 119 -4.49 3.52 -12.28
C PHE A 119 -2.96 3.58 -12.49
N ALA A 120 -2.23 4.22 -11.58
CA ALA A 120 -0.77 4.32 -11.66
C ALA A 120 -0.12 2.92 -11.60
N LYS A 121 -0.63 2.03 -10.74
CA LYS A 121 -0.17 0.64 -10.64
C LYS A 121 -0.37 -0.13 -11.96
N THR A 122 -1.52 0.02 -12.60
CA THR A 122 -1.90 -0.70 -13.81
C THR A 122 -1.18 -0.17 -15.06
N ASN A 123 -0.94 1.14 -15.14
CA ASN A 123 -0.38 1.80 -16.34
C ASN A 123 1.12 2.11 -16.23
N SER A 124 1.82 1.53 -15.25
CA SER A 124 3.27 1.77 -15.07
C SER A 124 4.12 1.00 -16.08
N CYS A 125 4.47 1.67 -17.17
CA CYS A 125 5.35 1.16 -18.22
C CYS A 125 6.83 1.05 -17.86
N LEU A 126 7.25 1.75 -16.80
CA LEU A 126 8.64 1.74 -16.37
C LEU A 126 8.99 0.49 -15.56
N GLY A 127 8.07 -0.45 -15.37
CA GLY A 127 8.35 -1.62 -14.56
C GLY A 127 8.23 -1.37 -13.06
N ARG A 128 8.63 -2.38 -12.29
CA ARG A 128 8.52 -2.40 -10.82
C ARG A 128 9.87 -2.72 -10.20
N ILE A 129 10.06 -2.34 -8.95
CA ILE A 129 11.23 -2.70 -8.16
C ILE A 129 10.84 -3.83 -7.21
N VAL A 130 11.58 -4.93 -7.28
CA VAL A 130 11.42 -6.11 -6.44
C VAL A 130 12.79 -6.44 -5.87
N SER A 131 12.93 -6.37 -4.54
CA SER A 131 14.20 -6.63 -3.84
C SER A 131 15.41 -5.88 -4.44
N GLY A 132 15.23 -4.58 -4.70
CA GLY A 132 16.28 -3.71 -5.26
C GLY A 132 16.59 -3.94 -6.74
N LYS A 133 15.80 -4.75 -7.45
CA LYS A 133 15.98 -5.00 -8.89
C LYS A 133 14.76 -4.53 -9.66
N ARG A 134 15.01 -3.81 -10.76
CA ARG A 134 13.98 -3.46 -11.74
C ARG A 134 13.56 -4.70 -12.52
N VAL A 135 12.28 -5.05 -12.42
CA VAL A 135 11.60 -6.02 -13.29
C VAL A 135 10.76 -5.26 -14.32
N PRO A 136 10.90 -5.54 -15.63
CA PRO A 136 10.01 -5.01 -16.64
C PRO A 136 8.55 -5.38 -16.33
N PHE A 137 7.63 -4.46 -16.59
CA PHE A 137 6.20 -4.71 -16.47
C PHE A 137 5.56 -4.42 -17.82
N PRO A 138 4.71 -5.32 -18.35
CA PRO A 138 4.06 -5.10 -19.64
C PRO A 138 3.12 -3.90 -19.53
N CYS A 139 3.22 -2.98 -20.48
CA CYS A 139 2.22 -1.92 -20.63
C CYS A 139 0.93 -2.52 -21.19
N PRO A 140 -0.23 -2.24 -20.59
CA PRO A 140 -1.52 -2.55 -21.21
C PRO A 140 -1.80 -1.69 -22.45
#